data_AF-A0A511MKH9-F1
#
_entry.id   AF-A0A511MKH9-F1
#
_cell.length_a   1.000
_cell.length_b   1.000
_cell.length_c   1.000
_cell.angle_alpha   90.00
_cell.angle_beta   90.00
_cell.angle_gamma   90.00
#
_symmetry.space_group_name_H-M   'P 1'
#
loop_
_entity.id
_entity.type
_entity.pdbx_description
1 polymer ?
#
loop_
_entity_poly.entity_id
_entity_poly.type
_entity_poly.pdbx_seq_one_letter_code
_entity_poly.pdbx_strand_id
1 'polypeptide(L)'
;MVCPAGRTHFGHRLYSEAGLLRLPPAGYNVNAIDVQADTDVSALLRVTGNLMRDGVLDARPFETSFTLNRSSADDAYMIANQIFQVV
;
A
#
# COMPACT_ATOMS: atom_id res chain seq x y z
N MET A 1 -2.01 -14.12 20.56
CA MET A 1 -2.57 -13.71 19.25
C MET A 1 -1.52 -12.81 18.60
N VAL A 2 -0.68 -13.36 17.73
CA VAL A 2 0.38 -12.62 17.04
C VAL A 2 -0.04 -12.60 15.57
N CYS A 3 -0.46 -11.43 15.07
CA CYS A 3 -0.73 -11.26 13.65
C CYS A 3 0.62 -11.22 12.92
N PRO A 4 0.84 -12.00 11.85
CA PRO A 4 2.11 -11.95 11.12
C PRO A 4 2.23 -10.61 10.38
N ALA A 5 3.39 -9.96 10.55
CA ALA A 5 3.72 -8.66 9.98
C ALA A 5 3.61 -8.70 8.44
N GLY A 6 2.52 -8.13 7.91
CA GLY A 6 2.34 -7.89 6.49
C GLY A 6 3.38 -6.88 6.00
N ARG A 7 4.31 -7.35 5.16
CA ARG A 7 5.34 -6.51 4.54
C ARG A 7 4.70 -5.64 3.44
N THR A 8 4.31 -4.43 3.80
CA THR A 8 3.80 -3.45 2.83
C THR A 8 4.98 -2.79 2.10
N HIS A 9 5.08 -2.97 0.79
CA HIS A 9 6.26 -2.64 -0.04
C HIS A 9 6.16 -1.19 -0.58
N PHE A 10 6.93 -0.22 -0.08
CA PHE A 10 7.03 1.08 -0.76
C PHE A 10 8.33 1.11 -1.57
N GLY A 11 8.24 1.16 -2.91
CA GLY A 11 9.31 1.47 -3.87
C GLY A 11 10.73 1.04 -3.45
N HIS A 12 11.16 -0.16 -3.84
CA HIS A 12 12.53 -0.68 -3.66
C HIS A 12 13.15 -0.63 -2.24
N ARG A 13 12.41 -0.25 -1.18
CA ARG A 13 12.93 -0.21 0.19
C ARG A 13 11.97 -0.92 1.14
N LEU A 14 12.41 -2.07 1.64
CA LEU A 14 11.72 -2.79 2.72
C LEU A 14 11.77 -1.94 3.98
N TYR A 15 10.69 -1.20 4.27
CA TYR A 15 10.52 -0.62 5.60
C TYR A 15 10.07 -1.75 6.54
N SER A 16 10.87 -2.02 7.57
CA SER A 16 10.39 -2.78 8.71
C SER A 16 9.23 -2.02 9.36
N GLU A 17 8.42 -2.67 10.18
CA GLU A 17 7.35 -1.98 10.95
C GLU A 17 7.91 -0.76 11.71
N ALA A 18 9.13 -0.88 12.24
CA ALA A 18 9.86 0.22 12.88
C ALA A 18 10.24 1.36 11.93
N GLY A 19 10.34 1.12 10.62
CA GLY A 19 10.55 2.13 9.59
C GLY A 19 9.27 2.87 9.20
N LEU A 20 8.11 2.19 9.22
CA LEU A 20 6.81 2.82 8.98
C LEU A 20 6.42 3.77 10.13
N LEU A 21 6.70 3.37 11.38
CA LEU A 21 6.47 4.21 12.57
C LEU A 21 7.30 5.51 12.60
N ARG A 22 8.33 5.61 11.76
CA ARG A 22 9.18 6.81 11.65
C ARG A 22 8.68 7.79 10.59
N LEU A 23 7.68 7.42 9.79
CA LEU A 23 7.08 8.33 8.83
C LEU A 23 6.20 9.35 9.56
N PRO A 24 6.21 10.63 9.13
CA PRO A 24 5.28 11.61 9.67
C PRO A 24 3.83 11.15 9.44
N PRO A 25 2.90 11.52 10.33
CA PRO A 25 1.48 11.32 10.07
C PRO A 25 1.09 11.95 8.73
N ALA A 26 0.19 11.26 8.03
CA ALA A 26 -0.29 11.72 6.74
C ALA A 26 -1.76 11.33 6.54
N GLY A 27 -2.53 12.25 5.96
CA GLY A 27 -3.88 12.02 5.47
C GLY A 27 -3.86 11.61 3.99
N TYR A 28 -4.77 10.72 3.63
CA TYR A 28 -4.94 10.27 2.24
C TYR A 28 -6.38 10.48 1.81
N ASN A 29 -6.58 11.13 0.67
CA ASN A 29 -7.85 11.12 -0.06
C ASN A 29 -7.70 10.15 -1.23
N VAL A 30 -8.56 9.15 -1.33
CA VAL A 30 -8.54 8.19 -2.42
C VAL A 30 -9.54 8.64 -3.49
N ASN A 31 -9.05 8.79 -4.73
CA ASN A 31 -9.83 9.26 -5.86
C ASN A 31 -10.33 8.10 -6.71
N ALA A 32 -9.48 7.11 -6.98
CA ALA A 32 -9.85 5.94 -7.75
C ALA A 32 -9.15 4.68 -7.23
N ILE A 33 -9.85 3.55 -7.36
CA ILE A 33 -9.34 2.21 -7.11
C ILE A 33 -9.72 1.37 -8.32
N ASP A 34 -8.72 0.78 -8.96
CA ASP A 34 -8.89 -0.20 -10.03
C ASP A 34 -8.38 -1.56 -9.57
N VAL A 35 -9.14 -2.60 -9.88
CA VAL A 35 -8.87 -3.97 -9.42
C VAL A 35 -8.84 -4.89 -10.62
N GLN A 36 -7.70 -5.52 -10.85
CA GLN A 36 -7.52 -6.50 -11.90
C GLN A 36 -7.13 -7.84 -11.28
N ALA A 37 -7.89 -8.89 -11.58
CA ALA A 37 -7.42 -10.24 -11.30
C ALA A 37 -6.19 -10.53 -12.19
N ASP A 38 -5.09 -10.94 -11.56
CA ASP A 38 -3.83 -11.24 -12.25
C ASP A 38 -3.73 -12.76 -12.49
N THR A 39 -4.05 -13.57 -11.48
CA THR A 39 -4.23 -15.03 -11.57
C THR A 39 -5.36 -15.49 -10.63
N ASP A 40 -5.67 -16.78 -10.59
CA ASP A 40 -6.68 -17.36 -9.66
C ASP A 40 -6.39 -17.09 -8.18
N VAL A 41 -5.14 -16.74 -7.85
CA VAL A 41 -4.66 -16.51 -6.48
C VAL A 41 -4.00 -15.15 -6.31
N SER A 42 -4.00 -14.29 -7.33
CA SER A 42 -3.41 -12.95 -7.25
C SER A 42 -4.28 -11.86 -7.87
N ALA A 43 -4.21 -10.67 -7.28
CA ALA A 43 -4.86 -9.47 -7.80
C ALA A 43 -3.88 -8.29 -7.82
N LEU A 44 -3.99 -7.47 -8.86
CA LEU A 44 -3.34 -6.17 -8.96
C LEU A 44 -4.34 -5.09 -8.56
N LEU A 45 -4.00 -4.32 -7.54
CA LEU A 45 -4.76 -3.15 -7.10
C LEU A 45 -4.01 -1.89 -7.52
N ARG A 46 -4.66 -0.96 -8.22
CA ARG A 46 -4.10 0.36 -8.53
C ARG A 46 -4.94 1.41 -7.84
N VAL A 47 -4.29 2.32 -7.12
CA VAL A 47 -4.95 3.35 -6.33
C VAL A 47 -4.31 4.69 -6.68
N THR A 48 -5.15 5.68 -6.97
CA THR A 48 -4.73 7.07 -7.15
C THR A 48 -5.45 7.96 -6.15
N GLY A 49 -4.77 9.02 -5.74
CA GLY A 49 -5.32 9.90 -4.72
C GLY A 49 -4.47 11.11 -4.45
N ASN A 50 -4.76 11.77 -3.33
CA ASN A 50 -3.99 12.90 -2.83
C ASN A 50 -3.47 12.60 -1.41
N LEU A 51 -2.18 12.88 -1.20
CA LEU A 51 -1.45 12.75 0.05
C LEU A 51 -1.28 14.12 0.70
N MET A 52 -1.74 14.24 1.94
CA MET A 52 -1.52 15.41 2.80
C MET A 52 -0.58 14.99 3.92
N ARG A 53 0.59 15.62 4.04
CA ARG A 53 1.50 15.38 5.18
C ARG A 53 1.28 16.44 6.24
N ASP A 54 1.40 16.04 7.50
CA ASP A 54 1.34 17.00 8.61
C ASP A 54 2.33 18.15 8.38
N GLY A 55 1.85 19.39 8.56
CA GLY A 55 2.61 20.61 8.34
C GLY A 55 2.74 21.06 6.88
N VAL A 56 2.13 20.36 5.92
CA VAL A 56 2.07 20.76 4.50
C VAL A 56 0.61 21.01 4.11
N LEU A 57 0.29 22.24 3.73
CA LEU A 57 -1.08 22.65 3.38
C LEU A 57 -1.53 22.12 2.01
N ASP A 58 -0.59 21.82 1.12
CA ASP A 58 -0.90 21.35 -0.23
C ASP A 58 -0.96 19.82 -0.29
N ALA A 59 -2.10 19.31 -0.74
CA ALA A 59 -2.27 17.91 -1.06
C ALA A 59 -1.49 17.58 -2.36
N ARG A 60 -0.70 16.52 -2.33
CA ARG A 60 0.08 16.07 -3.50
C ARG A 60 -0.53 14.83 -4.12
N PRO A 61 -0.68 14.76 -5.44
CA PRO A 61 -1.18 13.55 -6.07
C PRO A 61 -0.23 12.37 -5.79
N PHE A 62 -0.80 11.20 -5.62
CA PHE A 62 -0.06 9.95 -5.52
C PHE A 62 -0.69 8.87 -6.38
N GLU A 63 0.16 7.93 -6.75
CA GLU A 63 -0.26 6.66 -7.33
C GLU A 63 0.42 5.52 -6.58
N THR A 64 -0.29 4.43 -6.39
CA THR A 64 0.26 3.23 -5.80
C THR A 64 -0.35 2.00 -6.44
N SER A 65 0.46 0.95 -6.59
CA SER A 65 0.00 -0.36 -7.02
C SER A 65 0.34 -1.40 -5.96
N PHE A 66 -0.54 -2.37 -5.75
CA PHE A 66 -0.32 -3.51 -4.86
C PHE A 66 -0.50 -4.81 -5.64
N THR A 67 0.42 -5.75 -5.47
CA THR A 67 0.17 -7.15 -5.81
C THR A 67 -0.29 -7.86 -4.55
N LEU A 68 -1.50 -8.38 -4.59
CA LEU A 68 -2.13 -9.13 -3.52
C LEU A 68 -2.08 -10.61 -3.87
N ASN A 69 -1.61 -11.45 -2.96
CA ASN A 69 -1.63 -12.90 -3.12
C ASN A 69 -2.53 -13.52 -2.06
N ARG A 70 -3.35 -14.49 -2.43
CA ARG A 70 -4.15 -15.28 -1.49
C ARG A 70 -3.22 -16.07 -0.59
N SER A 71 -3.35 -15.88 0.71
CA SER A 71 -2.71 -16.66 1.75
C SER A 71 -3.33 -18.05 1.78
N SER A 72 -2.49 -19.08 1.78
CA SER A 72 -2.93 -20.47 1.91
C SER A 72 -3.34 -20.84 3.35
N ALA A 73 -3.09 -19.97 4.33
CA ALA A 73 -3.33 -20.26 5.74
C ALA A 73 -4.73 -19.86 6.23
N ASP A 74 -5.34 -18.84 5.63
CA ASP A 74 -6.50 -18.16 6.21
C ASP A 74 -7.45 -17.50 5.19
N ASP A 75 -7.37 -17.84 3.90
CA ASP A 75 -8.20 -17.27 2.82
C ASP A 75 -8.16 -15.74 2.71
N ALA A 76 -7.21 -15.10 3.39
CA ALA A 76 -6.95 -13.67 3.33
C ALA A 76 -6.04 -13.33 2.15
N TYR A 77 -6.09 -12.09 1.66
CA TYR A 77 -5.12 -11.58 0.70
C TYR A 77 -4.01 -10.81 1.43
N MET A 78 -2.76 -11.16 1.15
CA MET A 78 -1.58 -10.49 1.69
C MET A 78 -0.92 -9.63 0.62
N ILE A 79 -0.40 -8.46 1.02
CA ILE A 79 0.41 -7.62 0.14
C ILE A 79 1.74 -8.34 -0.11
N ALA A 80 1.93 -8.83 -1.32
CA ALA A 80 3.18 -9.46 -1.75
C ALA A 80 4.16 -8.42 -2.30
N ASN A 81 3.64 -7.38 -2.96
CA ASN A 81 4.40 -6.27 -3.48
C ASN A 81 3.56 -5.00 -3.47
N GLN A 82 4.23 -3.87 -3.45
CA GLN A 82 3.66 -2.56 -3.63
C GLN A 82 4.70 -1.62 -4.25
N ILE A 83 4.20 -0.65 -5.02
CA ILE A 83 4.95 0.46 -5.58
C ILE A 83 4.15 1.70 -5.23
N PHE A 84 4.79 2.75 -4.74
CA PHE A 84 4.14 4.01 -4.39
C PHE A 84 4.96 5.18 -4.92
N GLN A 85 4.29 6.15 -5.52
CA GLN A 85 4.89 7.36 -6.07
C GLN A 85 4.05 8.58 -5.71
N VAL A 86 4.72 9.68 -5.37
CA VAL A 86 4.12 11.01 -5.31
C VAL A 86 4.40 11.68 -6.64
N VAL A 87 3.37 12.24 -7.26
CA VAL A 87 3.41 12.89 -8.59
C VAL A 87 3.56 14.40 -8.43
#